data_AF-A0A7Y3M373-F1
#
_entry.id   AF-A0A7Y3M373-F1
#
_cell.length_a   1.000
_cell.length_b   1.000
_cell.length_c   1.000
_cell.angle_alpha   90.00
_cell.angle_beta   90.00
_cell.angle_gamma   90.00
#
_symmetry.space_group_name_H-M   'P 1'
#
loop_
_entity.id
_entity.type
_entity.pdbx_description
1 polymer ?
#
loop_
_entity_poly.entity_id
_entity_poly.type
_entity_poly.pdbx_seq_one_letter_code
_entity_poly.pdbx_strand_id
1 'polypeptide(L)'
;PEENYDSTLNRLNELNVNFLDPKTVNQCISSQFDSCKPQKKSALKPLRSLLKFLLKIAMIIPYAIWKTYVQPKIVEKEFMATFRFVVVITVVPVYLILLGLAIGFLIGWEAAAIAIGSIIILSILTVKI
;
A
#
# COMPACT_ATOMS: atom_id res chain seq x y z
N PRO A 1 15.84 -24.72 -11.75
CA PRO A 1 16.40 -24.02 -10.58
C PRO A 1 15.26 -23.57 -9.66
N GLU A 2 14.84 -24.47 -8.75
CA GLU A 2 13.69 -24.25 -7.85
C GLU A 2 14.05 -24.55 -6.38
N GLU A 3 15.00 -25.46 -6.11
CA GLU A 3 15.25 -25.97 -4.75
C GLU A 3 15.67 -24.92 -3.70
N ASN A 4 16.21 -23.77 -4.10
CA ASN A 4 16.67 -22.71 -3.18
C ASN A 4 16.00 -21.34 -3.39
N TYR A 5 14.88 -21.30 -4.13
CA TYR A 5 14.19 -20.03 -4.39
C TYR A 5 13.63 -19.42 -3.10
N ASP A 6 12.83 -20.18 -2.36
CA ASP A 6 12.19 -19.69 -1.13
C ASP A 6 13.21 -19.32 -0.03
N SER A 7 14.28 -20.10 0.11
CA SER A 7 15.35 -19.83 1.08
C SER A 7 16.09 -18.52 0.77
N THR A 8 16.40 -18.29 -0.52
CA THR A 8 17.02 -17.05 -1.00
C THR A 8 16.09 -15.86 -0.77
N LEU A 9 14.81 -15.99 -1.10
CA LEU A 9 13.82 -14.92 -0.97
C LEU A 9 13.60 -14.52 0.50
N ASN A 10 13.54 -15.51 1.40
CA ASN A 10 13.44 -15.27 2.83
C ASN A 10 14.65 -14.50 3.38
N ARG A 11 15.87 -14.92 2.99
CA ARG A 11 17.12 -14.25 3.38
C ARG A 11 17.16 -12.78 2.92
N LEU A 12 16.74 -12.51 1.69
CA LEU A 12 16.67 -11.15 1.13
C LEU A 12 15.64 -10.28 1.87
N ASN A 13 14.49 -10.85 2.25
CA ASN A 13 13.47 -10.16 3.04
C ASN A 13 13.98 -9.78 4.44
N GLU A 14 14.68 -10.69 5.12
CA GLU A 14 15.30 -10.42 6.43
C GLU A 14 16.30 -9.26 6.37
N LEU A 15 17.13 -9.25 5.31
CA LEU A 15 18.13 -8.21 5.06
C LEU A 15 17.54 -6.87 4.58
N ASN A 16 16.21 -6.80 4.38
CA ASN A 16 15.50 -5.61 3.91
C ASN A 16 16.15 -5.01 2.64
N VAL A 17 16.50 -5.87 1.68
CA VAL A 17 17.11 -5.42 0.42
C VAL A 17 16.10 -4.64 -0.43
N ASN A 18 16.60 -3.77 -1.30
CA ASN A 18 15.76 -3.03 -2.22
C ASN A 18 15.56 -3.80 -3.53
N PHE A 19 14.45 -4.53 -3.66
CA PHE A 19 14.11 -5.26 -4.89
C PHE A 19 13.92 -4.37 -6.14
N LEU A 20 13.82 -3.05 -5.99
CA LEU A 20 13.78 -2.11 -7.11
C LEU A 20 15.17 -1.80 -7.70
N ASP A 21 16.24 -2.26 -7.04
CA ASP A 21 17.61 -2.15 -7.54
C ASP A 21 18.19 -3.56 -7.79
N PRO A 22 17.92 -4.15 -8.95
CA PRO A 22 18.34 -5.52 -9.25
C PRO A 22 19.87 -5.67 -9.25
N LYS A 23 20.64 -4.60 -9.47
CA LYS A 23 22.10 -4.67 -9.46
C LYS A 23 22.63 -4.95 -8.05
N THR A 24 22.13 -4.22 -7.05
CA THR A 24 22.57 -4.42 -5.66
C THR A 24 22.05 -5.71 -5.07
N VAL A 25 20.83 -6.14 -5.44
CA VAL A 25 20.28 -7.44 -5.03
C VAL A 25 21.07 -8.59 -5.66
N ASN A 26 21.37 -8.54 -6.96
CA ASN A 26 22.15 -9.59 -7.61
C ASN A 26 23.57 -9.67 -7.04
N GLN A 27 24.19 -8.53 -6.71
CA GLN A 27 25.48 -8.49 -6.03
C GLN A 27 25.42 -9.09 -4.62
N CYS A 28 24.34 -8.82 -3.87
CA CYS A 28 24.07 -9.42 -2.57
C CYS A 28 23.95 -10.95 -2.68
N ILE A 29 23.22 -11.48 -3.68
CA ILE A 29 23.10 -12.93 -3.93
C ILE A 29 24.46 -13.53 -4.35
N SER A 30 25.19 -12.88 -5.28
CA SER A 30 26.47 -13.40 -5.78
C SER A 30 27.58 -13.39 -4.73
N SER A 31 27.47 -12.51 -3.73
CA SER A 31 28.39 -12.43 -2.59
C SER A 31 27.96 -13.29 -1.40
N GLN A 32 27.06 -14.25 -1.60
CA GLN A 32 26.54 -15.11 -0.52
C GLN A 32 25.98 -14.31 0.67
N PHE A 33 25.36 -13.17 0.37
CA PHE A 33 24.74 -12.24 1.32
C PHE A 33 25.69 -11.40 2.18
N ASP A 34 27.00 -11.38 1.89
CA ASP A 34 27.97 -10.60 2.69
C ASP A 34 27.96 -9.09 2.36
N SER A 35 27.59 -8.70 1.14
CA SER A 35 27.65 -7.29 0.67
C SER A 35 26.29 -6.60 0.52
N CYS A 36 25.27 -7.07 1.25
CA CYS A 36 23.91 -6.56 1.12
C CYS A 36 23.78 -5.14 1.72
N LYS A 37 23.26 -4.21 0.92
CA LYS A 37 22.93 -2.85 1.39
C LYS A 37 21.48 -2.83 1.87
N PRO A 38 21.22 -2.72 3.18
CA PRO A 38 19.86 -2.66 3.69
C PRO A 38 19.20 -1.34 3.27
N GLN A 39 17.90 -1.39 3.02
CA GLN A 39 17.12 -0.21 2.74
C GLN A 39 17.13 0.75 3.94
N LYS A 40 17.47 2.02 3.71
CA LYS A 40 17.47 3.05 4.76
C LYS A 40 16.06 3.23 5.33
N LYS A 41 15.94 3.13 6.66
CA LYS A 41 14.69 3.39 7.37
C LYS A 41 14.43 4.91 7.39
N SER A 42 13.25 5.34 6.91
CA SER A 42 12.84 6.75 6.96
C SER A 42 12.66 7.23 8.41
N ALA A 43 13.12 8.44 8.72
CA ALA A 43 12.93 9.09 10.03
C ALA A 43 11.46 9.47 10.30
N LEU A 44 10.63 9.60 9.25
CA LEU A 44 9.22 10.02 9.35
C LEU A 44 8.25 8.86 9.62
N LYS A 45 8.75 7.71 10.09
CA LYS A 45 7.95 6.51 10.39
C LYS A 45 6.70 6.74 11.26
N PRO A 46 6.74 7.48 12.38
CA PRO A 46 5.56 7.63 13.25
C PRO A 46 4.46 8.45 12.56
N LEU A 47 4.82 9.58 11.94
CA LEU A 47 3.88 10.41 11.18
C LEU A 47 3.24 9.62 10.03
N ARG A 48 4.05 8.85 9.29
CA ARG A 48 3.57 7.98 8.22
C ARG A 48 2.56 6.94 8.72
N SER A 49 2.78 6.39 9.91
CA SER A 49 1.87 5.42 10.53
C SER A 49 0.52 6.06 10.88
N LEU A 50 0.54 7.26 11.46
CA LEU A 50 -0.66 8.03 11.80
C LEU A 50 -1.48 8.38 10.56
N LEU A 51 -0.86 8.91 9.51
CA LEU A 51 -1.55 9.24 8.26
C LEU A 51 -2.18 8.00 7.60
N LYS A 52 -1.46 6.88 7.58
CA LYS A 52 -2.01 5.60 7.09
C LYS A 52 -3.20 5.12 7.91
N PHE A 53 -3.18 5.31 9.24
CA PHE A 53 -4.29 4.94 10.10
C PHE A 53 -5.52 5.82 9.81
N LEU A 54 -5.32 7.13 9.71
CA LEU A 54 -6.38 8.09 9.38
C LEU A 54 -7.02 7.78 8.02
N LEU A 55 -6.20 7.46 7.02
CA LEU A 55 -6.67 7.12 5.68
C LEU A 55 -7.49 5.81 5.67
N LYS A 56 -7.10 4.81 6.47
CA LYS A 56 -7.89 3.57 6.61
C LYS A 56 -9.26 3.83 7.22
N ILE A 57 -9.36 4.75 8.18
CA ILE A 57 -10.64 5.14 8.77
C ILE A 57 -11.49 5.88 7.73
N ALA A 58 -10.91 6.87 7.04
CA ALA A 58 -11.62 7.64 6.03
C ALA A 58 -12.11 6.77 4.85
N MET A 59 -11.40 5.66 4.56
CA MET A 59 -11.71 4.72 3.50
C MET A 59 -12.11 3.34 4.05
N ILE A 60 -12.85 3.32 5.15
CA ILE A 60 -13.19 2.09 5.87
C ILE A 60 -13.86 1.04 4.96
N ILE A 61 -14.76 1.46 4.06
CA ILE A 61 -15.48 0.53 3.18
C ILE A 61 -14.54 -0.10 2.14
N PRO A 62 -13.80 0.66 1.29
CA PRO A 62 -12.82 0.06 0.39
C PRO A 62 -11.76 -0.77 1.11
N TYR A 63 -11.32 -0.32 2.30
CA TYR A 63 -10.33 -1.03 3.10
C TYR A 63 -10.86 -2.37 3.61
N ALA A 64 -12.11 -2.40 4.09
CA ALA A 64 -12.77 -3.63 4.51
C ALA A 64 -12.91 -4.60 3.34
N ILE A 65 -13.41 -4.13 2.18
CA ILE A 65 -13.53 -4.96 0.97
C ILE A 65 -12.19 -5.60 0.59
N TRP A 66 -11.12 -4.80 0.56
CA TRP A 66 -9.77 -5.30 0.32
C TRP A 66 -9.37 -6.35 1.37
N LYS A 67 -9.53 -6.06 2.67
CA LYS A 67 -8.97 -6.87 3.74
C LYS A 67 -9.72 -8.19 3.96
N THR A 68 -11.04 -8.18 3.80
CA THR A 68 -11.89 -9.34 4.15
C THR A 68 -12.29 -10.17 2.94
N TYR A 69 -12.43 -9.56 1.75
CA TYR A 69 -12.95 -10.28 0.57
C TYR A 69 -11.89 -10.56 -0.49
N VAL A 70 -11.01 -9.59 -0.79
CA VAL A 70 -10.06 -9.71 -1.91
C VAL A 70 -8.73 -10.30 -1.47
N GLN A 71 -8.10 -9.72 -0.47
CA GLN A 71 -6.77 -10.14 0.03
C GLN A 71 -6.67 -11.65 0.34
N PRO A 72 -7.62 -12.30 1.04
CA PRO A 72 -7.46 -13.72 1.41
C PRO A 72 -7.58 -14.68 0.21
N LYS A 73 -8.09 -14.23 -0.93
CA LYS A 73 -8.26 -15.06 -2.13
C LYS A 73 -7.02 -15.10 -3.02
N ILE A 74 -6.01 -14.26 -2.74
CA ILE A 74 -4.81 -14.15 -3.55
C ILE A 74 -3.78 -15.15 -3.03
N VAL A 75 -3.62 -16.25 -3.75
CA VAL A 75 -2.65 -17.32 -3.41
C VAL A 75 -1.22 -16.88 -3.76
N GLU A 76 -1.06 -16.24 -4.92
CA GLU A 76 0.24 -15.83 -5.45
C GLU A 76 0.57 -14.39 -5.02
N LYS A 77 1.61 -14.25 -4.20
CA LYS A 77 2.02 -12.95 -3.65
C LYS A 77 2.41 -11.94 -4.73
N GLU A 78 2.85 -12.39 -5.89
CA GLU A 78 3.26 -11.56 -7.02
C GLU A 78 2.10 -10.70 -7.56
N PHE A 79 0.88 -11.24 -7.55
CA PHE A 79 -0.30 -10.53 -8.02
C PHE A 79 -0.92 -9.60 -6.98
N MET A 80 -0.46 -9.63 -5.72
CA MET A 80 -1.01 -8.78 -4.64
C MET A 80 -1.03 -7.31 -5.01
N ALA A 81 0.03 -6.81 -5.65
CA ALA A 81 0.11 -5.42 -6.08
C ALA A 81 -0.92 -5.09 -7.17
N THR A 82 -1.06 -5.98 -8.16
CA THR A 82 -2.00 -5.84 -9.28
C THR A 82 -3.45 -5.85 -8.79
N PHE A 83 -3.82 -6.81 -7.94
CA PHE A 83 -5.17 -6.85 -7.35
C PHE A 83 -5.46 -5.62 -6.50
N ARG A 84 -4.49 -5.16 -5.71
CA ARG A 84 -4.65 -3.93 -4.92
C ARG A 84 -4.88 -2.72 -5.82
N PHE A 85 -4.16 -2.62 -6.92
CA PHE A 85 -4.34 -1.55 -7.91
C PHE A 85 -5.74 -1.58 -8.53
N VAL A 86 -6.21 -2.76 -8.96
CA VAL A 86 -7.55 -2.93 -9.53
C VAL A 86 -8.65 -2.55 -8.53
N VAL A 87 -8.53 -2.98 -7.28
CA VAL A 87 -9.49 -2.61 -6.22
C VAL A 87 -9.48 -1.10 -5.98
N VAL A 88 -8.30 -0.47 -5.97
CA VAL A 88 -8.21 0.98 -5.78
C VAL A 88 -8.87 1.72 -6.94
N ILE A 89 -8.59 1.40 -8.20
CA ILE A 89 -9.17 2.15 -9.33
C ILE A 89 -10.68 1.91 -9.51
N THR A 90 -11.22 0.80 -8.99
CA THR A 90 -12.65 0.47 -9.12
C THR A 90 -13.46 0.86 -7.88
N VAL A 91 -13.10 0.33 -6.71
CA VAL A 91 -13.90 0.46 -5.48
C VAL A 91 -13.78 1.86 -4.88
N VAL A 92 -12.61 2.50 -4.95
CA VAL A 92 -12.40 3.82 -4.33
C VAL A 92 -13.23 4.91 -5.02
N PRO A 93 -13.22 5.07 -6.37
CA PRO A 93 -14.04 6.08 -7.01
C PRO A 93 -15.53 5.91 -6.71
N VAL A 94 -16.04 4.66 -6.77
CA VAL A 94 -17.43 4.35 -6.45
C VAL A 94 -17.75 4.76 -5.00
N TYR A 95 -16.89 4.42 -4.06
CA TYR A 95 -17.05 4.81 -2.66
C TYR A 95 -17.07 6.33 -2.47
N LEU A 96 -16.16 7.07 -3.10
CA LEU A 96 -16.09 8.52 -2.97
C LEU A 96 -17.34 9.21 -3.56
N ILE A 97 -17.88 8.70 -4.66
CA ILE A 97 -19.14 9.20 -5.23
C ILE A 97 -20.29 8.96 -4.24
N LEU A 98 -20.44 7.74 -3.73
CA LEU A 98 -21.51 7.41 -2.77
C LEU A 98 -21.39 8.23 -1.48
N LEU A 99 -20.18 8.40 -0.96
CA LEU A 99 -19.90 9.23 0.21
C LEU A 99 -20.24 10.70 -0.05
N GLY A 100 -19.85 11.22 -1.22
CA GLY A 100 -20.16 12.58 -1.64
C GLY A 100 -21.65 12.84 -1.76
N LEU A 101 -22.39 11.90 -2.38
CA LEU A 101 -23.85 11.98 -2.46
C LEU A 101 -24.49 11.94 -1.07
N ALA A 102 -24.06 11.01 -0.20
CA ALA A 102 -24.59 10.89 1.15
C ALA A 102 -24.38 12.19 1.97
N ILE A 103 -23.16 12.74 1.98
CA ILE A 103 -22.87 14.00 2.69
C ILE A 103 -23.61 15.16 2.02
N GLY A 104 -23.66 15.19 0.70
CA GLY A 104 -24.33 16.22 -0.09
C GLY A 104 -25.81 16.36 0.24
N PHE A 105 -26.52 15.23 0.33
CA PHE A 105 -27.94 15.20 0.66
C PHE A 105 -28.24 15.38 2.16
N LEU A 106 -27.34 14.96 3.06
CA LEU A 106 -27.59 15.02 4.51
C LEU A 106 -27.13 16.33 5.17
N ILE A 107 -26.03 16.91 4.68
CA ILE A 107 -25.35 18.06 5.31
C ILE A 107 -25.22 19.22 4.31
N GLY A 108 -24.90 18.91 3.05
CA GLY A 108 -24.77 19.90 1.98
C GLY A 108 -23.58 19.63 1.06
N TRP A 109 -23.67 20.15 -0.16
CA TRP A 109 -22.66 19.91 -1.20
C TRP A 109 -21.29 20.54 -0.90
N GLU A 110 -21.25 21.66 -0.18
CA GLU A 110 -20.00 22.28 0.26
C GLU A 110 -19.24 21.35 1.23
N ALA A 111 -19.95 20.79 2.21
CA ALA A 111 -19.38 19.83 3.16
C ALA A 111 -18.88 18.56 2.45
N ALA A 112 -19.62 18.08 1.44
CA ALA A 112 -19.22 16.94 0.63
C ALA A 112 -17.91 17.21 -0.14
N ALA A 113 -17.79 18.39 -0.77
CA ALA A 113 -16.59 18.78 -1.49
C ALA A 113 -15.37 18.87 -0.56
N ILE A 114 -15.52 19.48 0.62
CA ILE A 114 -14.45 19.58 1.63
C ILE A 114 -14.02 18.20 2.11
N ALA A 115 -14.98 17.30 2.38
CA ALA A 115 -14.70 15.95 2.84
C ALA A 115 -13.91 15.15 1.80
N ILE A 116 -14.37 15.14 0.54
CA ILE A 116 -13.68 14.44 -0.56
C ILE A 116 -12.28 15.03 -0.79
N GLY A 117 -12.18 16.36 -0.83
CA GLY A 117 -10.90 17.05 -1.00
C GLY A 117 -9.89 16.68 0.09
N SER A 118 -10.36 16.64 1.35
CA SER A 118 -9.54 16.24 2.49
C SER A 118 -9.03 14.80 2.38
N ILE A 119 -9.87 13.86 1.93
CA ILE A 119 -9.47 12.47 1.70
C ILE A 119 -8.41 12.36 0.59
N ILE A 120 -8.58 13.09 -0.51
CA ILE A 120 -7.61 13.12 -1.61
C ILE A 120 -6.28 13.69 -1.13
N ILE A 121 -6.28 14.82 -0.42
CA ILE A 121 -5.05 15.42 0.14
C ILE A 121 -4.36 14.43 1.08
N LEU A 122 -5.11 13.81 1.99
CA LEU A 122 -4.59 12.80 2.92
C LEU A 122 -3.95 11.61 2.18
N SER A 123 -4.58 11.16 1.08
CA SER A 123 -4.04 10.07 0.25
C SER A 123 -2.69 10.44 -0.38
N ILE A 124 -2.56 11.66 -0.92
CA ILE A 124 -1.34 12.15 -1.56
C ILE A 124 -0.22 12.30 -0.53
N LEU A 125 -0.53 12.88 0.64
CA LEU A 125 0.43 13.03 1.74
C LEU A 125 0.96 11.66 2.21
N THR A 126 0.09 10.67 2.30
CA THR A 126 0.45 9.31 2.75
C THR A 126 1.40 8.59 1.77
N VAL A 127 1.36 8.93 0.48
CA VAL A 127 2.26 8.34 -0.54
C VAL A 127 3.64 9.01 -0.52
N LYS A 128 3.70 10.33 -0.32
CA LYS A 128 4.95 11.10 -0.35
C LYS A 128 5.82 10.95 0.91
N ILE A 129 5.21 10.66 2.06
CA ILE A 129 5.88 10.48 3.37
C ILE A 129 6.21 9.00 3.62
#